data_AF-A0A6J4QLT5-F1
#
_entry.id   AF-A0A6J4QLT5-F1
#
_cell.length_a   1.000
_cell.length_b   1.000
_cell.length_c   1.000
_cell.angle_alpha   90.00
_cell.angle_beta   90.00
_cell.angle_gamma   90.00
#
_symmetry.space_group_name_H-M   'P 1'
#
loop_
_entity.id
_entity.type
_entity.pdbx_description
1 polymer ?
#
loop_
_entity_poly.entity_id
_entity_poly.type
_entity_poly.pdbx_seq_one_letter_code
_entity_poly.pdbx_strand_id
1 'polypeptide(L)'
;MFGAAIGALPAFILVGFAVLVGIAAGLSGSQFDVLGQIAFGPVLGPHISFAGGVAAAAFAARRERDDIDDGTNIVTPLAGLGDPLPLLVGGIFGAGGYLLQLLLTALIPPVEAGFYTTYTDVIALVVVISAIIARVAFGRTGVFGSLDADARGRGRFSTGEGRVWLAYQEGFLQASVVGLGAGILAAWSAAEILAVNPDYLPFAVLLGYGISATALIFCSSASRCRLRTI
;
A
#
# COMPACT_ATOMS: atom_id res chain seq x y z
N MET A 1 11.26 -2.73 9.50
CA MET A 1 11.73 -1.67 10.43
C MET A 1 11.60 -0.28 9.83
N PHE A 2 12.26 0.01 8.70
CA PHE A 2 12.20 1.34 8.05
C PHE A 2 10.77 1.86 7.84
N GLY A 3 9.90 1.06 7.20
CA GLY A 3 8.51 1.49 6.96
C GLY A 3 7.69 1.73 8.24
N ALA A 4 8.00 1.04 9.34
CA ALA A 4 7.39 1.34 10.65
C ALA A 4 7.93 2.66 11.23
N ALA A 5 9.22 2.94 11.06
CA ALA A 5 9.86 4.13 11.61
C ALA A 5 9.26 5.43 11.05
N ILE A 6 9.02 5.47 9.74
CA ILE A 6 8.52 6.66 9.03
C ILE A 6 7.00 6.70 8.88
N GLY A 7 6.31 5.60 9.17
CA GLY A 7 4.87 5.42 8.94
C GLY A 7 4.58 4.65 7.65
N ALA A 8 3.51 3.85 7.66
CA ALA A 8 3.17 2.96 6.56
C ALA A 8 2.89 3.72 5.25
N LEU A 9 2.07 4.78 5.29
CA LEU A 9 1.75 5.59 4.12
C LEU A 9 3.00 6.29 3.53
N PRO A 10 3.83 7.00 4.31
CA PRO A 10 5.12 7.50 3.81
C PRO A 10 5.99 6.42 3.15
N ALA A 11 6.05 5.21 3.72
CA ALA A 11 6.80 4.11 3.11
C ALA A 11 6.22 3.69 1.75
N PHE A 12 4.89 3.63 1.62
CA PHE A 12 4.23 3.33 0.35
C PHE A 12 4.37 4.45 -0.69
N ILE A 13 4.40 5.73 -0.26
CA ILE A 13 4.70 6.86 -1.15
C ILE A 13 6.12 6.73 -1.74
N LEU A 14 7.10 6.28 -0.95
CA LEU A 14 8.45 6.02 -1.44
C LEU A 14 8.49 4.90 -2.49
N VAL A 15 7.61 3.90 -2.39
CA VAL A 15 7.43 2.90 -3.46
C VAL A 15 7.00 3.59 -4.75
N GLY A 16 6.02 4.51 -4.69
CA GLY A 16 5.58 5.27 -5.86
C GLY A 16 6.72 6.01 -6.55
N PHE A 17 7.54 6.73 -5.79
CA PHE A 17 8.74 7.39 -6.33
C PHE A 17 9.73 6.39 -6.93
N ALA A 18 10.02 5.29 -6.24
CA ALA A 18 10.93 4.26 -6.73
C ALA A 18 10.42 3.59 -8.02
N VAL A 19 9.10 3.42 -8.16
CA VAL A 19 8.47 2.94 -9.40
C VAL A 19 8.68 3.93 -10.52
N LEU A 20 8.40 5.23 -10.32
CA LEU A 20 8.60 6.25 -11.34
C LEU A 20 10.07 6.34 -11.79
N VAL A 21 11.00 6.26 -10.84
CA VAL A 21 12.45 6.18 -11.14
C VAL A 21 12.77 4.90 -11.91
N GLY A 22 12.22 3.75 -11.51
CA GLY A 22 12.47 2.48 -12.18
C GLY A 22 11.91 2.42 -13.61
N ILE A 23 10.75 3.04 -13.85
CA ILE A 23 10.20 3.21 -15.19
C ILE A 23 11.13 4.07 -16.03
N ALA A 24 11.53 5.25 -15.54
CA ALA A 24 12.43 6.14 -16.28
C ALA A 24 13.80 5.48 -16.57
N ALA A 25 14.35 4.74 -15.61
CA ALA A 25 15.59 3.98 -15.77
C ALA A 25 15.43 2.84 -16.80
N GLY A 26 14.35 2.07 -16.73
CA GLY A 26 14.07 0.99 -17.67
C GLY A 26 13.90 1.50 -19.11
N LEU A 27 13.11 2.56 -19.29
CA LEU A 27 12.88 3.19 -20.59
C LEU A 27 14.14 3.87 -21.18
N SER A 28 15.13 4.19 -20.35
CA SER A 28 16.44 4.71 -20.79
C SER A 28 17.50 3.64 -21.00
N GLY A 29 17.15 2.36 -20.87
CA GLY A 29 18.05 1.23 -21.12
C GLY A 29 18.98 0.87 -19.96
N SER A 30 18.64 1.28 -18.73
CA SER A 30 19.37 0.85 -17.53
C SER A 30 19.38 -0.68 -17.40
N GLN A 31 20.55 -1.24 -17.09
CA GLN A 31 20.69 -2.67 -16.82
C GLN A 31 20.30 -3.07 -15.39
N PHE A 32 20.30 -2.11 -14.47
CA PHE A 32 19.90 -2.37 -13.08
C PHE A 32 18.38 -2.32 -12.94
N ASP A 33 17.80 -3.41 -12.44
CA ASP A 33 16.37 -3.56 -12.22
C ASP A 33 15.91 -2.83 -10.94
N VAL A 34 15.73 -1.52 -11.04
CA VAL A 34 15.22 -0.69 -9.94
C VAL A 34 13.82 -1.15 -9.50
N LEU A 35 12.99 -1.63 -10.44
CA LEU A 35 11.63 -2.05 -10.13
C LEU A 35 11.62 -3.29 -9.24
N GLY A 36 12.26 -4.37 -9.67
CA GLY A 36 12.26 -5.64 -8.94
C GLY A 36 13.19 -5.65 -7.73
N GLN A 37 14.27 -4.85 -7.72
CA GLN A 37 15.23 -4.83 -6.60
C GLN A 37 14.92 -3.77 -5.54
N ILE A 38 14.35 -2.63 -5.91
CA ILE A 38 14.09 -1.52 -4.98
C ILE A 38 12.59 -1.33 -4.75
N ALA A 39 11.84 -1.02 -5.81
CA ALA A 39 10.44 -0.58 -5.67
C ALA A 39 9.52 -1.72 -5.18
N PHE A 40 9.63 -2.88 -5.81
CA PHE A 40 8.88 -4.10 -5.51
C PHE A 40 9.74 -5.18 -4.85
N GLY A 41 11.00 -4.86 -4.56
CA GLY A 41 12.00 -5.76 -4.00
C GLY A 41 12.17 -5.66 -2.49
N PRO A 42 13.29 -6.20 -1.97
CA PRO A 42 13.57 -6.27 -0.52
C PRO A 42 13.63 -4.93 0.20
N VAL A 43 13.80 -3.82 -0.53
CA VAL A 43 14.02 -2.49 0.06
C VAL A 43 12.70 -1.79 0.38
N LEU A 44 11.91 -1.45 -0.65
CA LEU A 44 10.70 -0.67 -0.49
C LEU A 44 9.43 -1.48 -0.73
N GLY A 45 9.53 -2.72 -1.24
CA GLY A 45 8.38 -3.56 -1.61
C GLY A 45 7.18 -3.41 -0.67
N PRO A 46 5.95 -3.20 -1.18
CA PRO A 46 4.77 -2.99 -0.32
C PRO A 46 4.52 -4.11 0.68
N HIS A 47 4.84 -5.35 0.29
CA HIS A 47 4.76 -6.53 1.14
C HIS A 47 5.80 -6.54 2.28
N ILE A 48 6.79 -5.64 2.27
CA ILE A 48 7.84 -5.50 3.27
C ILE A 48 7.65 -4.22 4.08
N SER A 49 7.79 -3.07 3.42
CA SER A 49 7.90 -1.76 4.07
C SER A 49 6.53 -1.28 4.56
N PHE A 50 5.53 -1.28 3.67
CA PHE A 50 4.16 -0.87 3.96
C PHE A 50 3.45 -1.89 4.86
N ALA A 51 3.44 -3.17 4.50
CA ALA A 51 2.82 -4.22 5.30
C ALA A 51 3.44 -4.33 6.70
N GLY A 52 4.76 -4.19 6.81
CA GLY A 52 5.46 -4.10 8.09
C GLY A 52 5.05 -2.87 8.90
N GLY A 53 4.92 -1.70 8.26
CA GLY A 53 4.42 -0.48 8.91
C GLY A 53 2.99 -0.63 9.44
N VAL A 54 2.09 -1.22 8.66
CA VAL A 54 0.70 -1.48 9.06
C VAL A 54 0.64 -2.42 10.26
N ALA A 55 1.41 -3.52 10.24
CA ALA A 55 1.45 -4.47 11.35
C ALA A 55 2.03 -3.85 12.62
N ALA A 56 3.07 -3.01 12.48
CA ALA A 56 3.65 -2.28 13.60
C ALA A 56 2.66 -1.29 14.22
N ALA A 57 1.89 -0.56 13.40
CA ALA A 57 0.85 0.35 13.87
C ALA A 57 -0.26 -0.40 14.62
N ALA A 58 -0.71 -1.54 14.07
CA ALA A 58 -1.69 -2.40 14.73
C ALA A 58 -1.18 -2.94 16.09
N PHE A 59 0.09 -3.33 16.18
CA PHE A 59 0.71 -3.76 17.43
C PHE A 59 0.83 -2.62 18.46
N ALA A 60 1.25 -1.43 18.02
CA ALA A 60 1.33 -0.26 18.89
C ALA A 60 -0.06 0.14 19.43
N ALA A 61 -1.09 0.12 18.58
CA ALA A 61 -2.48 0.34 18.99
C ALA A 61 -2.97 -0.72 19.98
N ARG A 62 -2.59 -1.99 19.80
CA ARG A 62 -2.92 -3.07 20.75
C ARG A 62 -2.37 -2.80 22.15
N ARG A 63 -1.24 -2.10 22.26
CA ARG A 63 -0.63 -1.70 23.53
C ARG A 63 -1.16 -0.38 24.09
N GLU A 64 -2.30 0.10 23.57
CA GLU A 64 -3.01 1.29 24.06
C GLU A 64 -2.10 2.53 24.07
N ARG A 65 -1.38 2.74 22.97
CA ARG A 65 -0.61 3.96 22.74
C ARG A 65 -1.57 5.05 22.25
N ASP A 66 -1.67 6.15 23.00
CA ASP A 66 -2.55 7.29 22.71
C ASP A 66 -2.28 7.93 21.33
N ASP A 67 -1.07 7.77 20.80
CA ASP A 67 -0.65 8.31 19.49
C ASP A 67 -1.23 7.54 18.28
N ILE A 68 -1.90 6.39 18.51
CA ILE A 68 -2.62 5.64 17.47
C ILE A 68 -4.08 5.51 17.88
N ASP A 69 -4.81 6.54 17.51
CA ASP A 69 -6.19 6.85 17.85
C ASP A 69 -7.23 6.17 16.94
N ASP A 70 -6.86 5.85 15.70
CA ASP A 70 -7.78 5.29 14.72
C ASP A 70 -7.14 4.21 13.82
N GLY A 71 -7.95 3.25 13.37
CA GLY A 71 -7.57 2.21 12.43
C GLY A 71 -7.24 2.72 11.03
N THR A 72 -7.64 3.96 10.68
CA THR A 72 -7.23 4.61 9.44
C THR A 72 -5.88 5.33 9.57
N ASN A 73 -5.33 5.45 10.78
CA ASN A 73 -4.06 6.13 10.98
C ASN A 73 -2.87 5.28 10.52
N ILE A 74 -2.47 5.50 9.27
CA ILE A 74 -1.33 4.87 8.62
C ILE A 74 -0.16 5.84 8.39
N VAL A 75 -0.24 7.05 8.96
CA VAL A 75 0.71 8.16 8.70
C VAL A 75 1.66 8.37 9.87
N THR A 76 1.27 8.02 11.09
CA THR A 76 2.09 8.24 12.29
C THR A 76 3.47 7.54 12.19
N PRO A 77 4.58 8.29 12.34
CA PRO A 77 5.92 7.70 12.38
C PRO A 77 6.17 7.04 13.75
N LEU A 78 6.27 5.71 13.77
CA LEU A 78 6.37 4.96 15.04
C LEU A 78 7.73 5.10 15.71
N ALA A 79 8.75 5.59 15.01
CA ALA A 79 10.03 5.94 15.63
C ALA A 79 9.88 7.07 16.67
N GLY A 80 8.87 7.93 16.52
CA GLY A 80 8.55 8.99 17.47
C GLY A 80 8.04 8.48 18.83
N LEU A 81 7.62 7.21 18.92
CA LEU A 81 7.11 6.62 20.16
C LEU A 81 8.21 6.33 21.21
N GLY A 82 9.48 6.40 20.82
CA GLY A 82 10.61 6.04 21.70
C GLY A 82 10.65 4.57 22.13
N ASP A 83 9.84 3.71 21.51
CA ASP A 83 9.76 2.27 21.78
C ASP A 83 10.25 1.48 20.56
N PRO A 84 11.28 0.63 20.69
CA PRO A 84 11.78 -0.17 19.57
C PRO A 84 10.85 -1.33 19.21
N LEU A 85 9.93 -1.76 20.08
CA LEU A 85 9.13 -2.96 19.87
C LEU A 85 8.21 -2.88 18.63
N PRO A 86 7.45 -1.79 18.38
CA PRO A 86 6.70 -1.64 17.12
C PRO A 86 7.62 -1.71 15.89
N LEU A 87 8.82 -1.13 15.95
CA LEU A 87 9.76 -1.16 14.84
C LEU A 87 10.23 -2.58 14.54
N LEU A 88 10.51 -3.38 15.58
CA LEU A 88 10.88 -4.80 15.47
C LEU A 88 9.72 -5.63 14.90
N VAL A 89 8.48 -5.42 15.37
CA VAL A 89 7.30 -6.07 14.79
C VAL A 89 7.17 -5.76 13.31
N GLY A 90 7.35 -4.50 12.91
CA GLY A 90 7.37 -4.13 11.50
C GLY A 90 8.56 -4.71 10.72
N GLY A 91 9.68 -5.02 11.38
CA GLY A 91 10.78 -5.79 10.79
C GLY A 91 10.40 -7.25 10.54
N ILE A 92 9.80 -7.91 11.54
CA ILE A 92 9.37 -9.31 11.46
C ILE A 92 8.31 -9.49 10.36
N PHE A 93 7.29 -8.63 10.32
CA PHE A 93 6.28 -8.67 9.27
C PHE A 93 6.87 -8.36 7.89
N GLY A 94 7.85 -7.45 7.80
CA GLY A 94 8.52 -7.18 6.53
C GLY A 94 9.32 -8.38 6.01
N ALA A 95 10.10 -9.04 6.89
CA ALA A 95 10.83 -10.25 6.54
C ALA A 95 9.88 -11.42 6.20
N GLY A 96 8.82 -11.60 6.99
CA GLY A 96 7.78 -12.60 6.73
C GLY A 96 7.05 -12.36 5.42
N GLY A 97 6.78 -11.10 5.07
CA GLY A 97 6.19 -10.73 3.78
C GLY A 97 7.09 -11.10 2.61
N TYR A 98 8.40 -10.83 2.69
CA TYR A 98 9.35 -11.24 1.65
C TYR A 98 9.40 -12.76 1.48
N LEU A 99 9.47 -13.52 2.57
CA LEU A 99 9.45 -14.99 2.53
C LEU A 99 8.15 -15.53 1.95
N LEU A 100 7.01 -14.92 2.31
CA LEU A 100 5.70 -15.32 1.79
C LEU A 100 5.57 -14.99 0.30
N GLN A 101 6.14 -13.88 -0.17
CA GLN A 101 6.21 -13.56 -1.59
C GLN A 101 7.00 -14.66 -2.33
N LEU A 102 8.20 -15.01 -1.87
CA LEU A 102 9.00 -16.07 -2.48
C LEU A 102 8.25 -17.40 -2.56
N LEU A 103 7.55 -17.76 -1.49
CA LEU A 103 6.73 -18.97 -1.44
C LEU A 103 5.57 -18.92 -2.44
N LEU A 104 4.80 -17.84 -2.46
CA LEU A 104 3.63 -17.73 -3.33
C LEU A 104 4.02 -17.62 -4.81
N THR A 105 5.13 -16.95 -5.13
CA THR A 105 5.69 -16.94 -6.50
C THR A 105 6.11 -18.34 -6.93
N ALA A 106 6.63 -19.18 -6.02
CA ALA A 106 6.95 -20.57 -6.33
C ALA A 106 5.72 -21.47 -6.52
N LEU A 107 4.60 -21.15 -5.85
CA LEU A 107 3.36 -21.94 -5.89
C LEU A 107 2.36 -21.51 -6.99
N ILE A 108 2.42 -20.24 -7.41
CA ILE A 108 1.55 -19.65 -8.44
C ILE A 108 2.43 -19.48 -9.69
N PRO A 109 2.52 -20.49 -10.57
CA PRO A 109 3.40 -20.41 -11.71
C PRO A 109 2.93 -19.33 -12.68
N PRO A 110 3.85 -18.57 -13.28
CA PRO A 110 3.53 -17.66 -14.35
C PRO A 110 3.00 -18.41 -15.57
N VAL A 111 1.90 -17.93 -16.13
CA VAL A 111 1.20 -18.42 -17.32
C VAL A 111 1.98 -18.11 -18.61
N GLU A 112 2.89 -17.13 -18.62
CA GLU A 112 3.85 -16.86 -19.71
C GLU A 112 5.21 -16.34 -19.17
N ALA A 113 6.24 -16.12 -19.98
CA ALA A 113 7.54 -15.64 -19.50
C ALA A 113 7.60 -14.09 -19.47
N GLY A 114 7.62 -13.50 -18.27
CA GLY A 114 7.72 -12.04 -18.05
C GLY A 114 7.34 -11.65 -16.62
N PHE A 115 7.71 -10.46 -16.13
CA PHE A 115 7.50 -10.06 -14.72
C PHE A 115 6.01 -9.98 -14.27
N TYR A 116 5.06 -9.99 -15.22
CA TYR A 116 3.60 -9.80 -14.99
C TYR A 116 2.73 -10.96 -15.48
N THR A 117 3.26 -12.17 -15.43
CA THR A 117 2.67 -13.32 -16.12
C THR A 117 1.85 -14.20 -15.19
N THR A 118 1.25 -13.65 -14.15
CA THR A 118 0.24 -14.31 -13.34
C THR A 118 -1.03 -13.48 -13.36
N TYR A 119 -2.22 -14.09 -13.46
CA TYR A 119 -3.49 -13.40 -13.25
C TYR A 119 -3.63 -12.79 -11.83
N THR A 120 -2.64 -13.01 -10.97
CA THR A 120 -2.61 -12.58 -9.57
C THR A 120 -1.34 -11.78 -9.32
N ASP A 121 -1.49 -10.56 -8.81
CA ASP A 121 -0.40 -9.80 -8.23
C ASP A 121 -0.03 -10.44 -6.87
N VAL A 122 1.08 -11.19 -6.87
CA VAL A 122 1.56 -11.88 -5.67
C VAL A 122 1.94 -10.90 -4.56
N ILE A 123 2.49 -9.72 -4.91
CA ILE A 123 2.88 -8.71 -3.90
C ILE A 123 1.64 -8.17 -3.20
N ALA A 124 0.61 -7.80 -3.97
CA ALA A 124 -0.65 -7.35 -3.41
C ALA A 124 -1.33 -8.44 -2.57
N LEU A 125 -1.29 -9.70 -3.01
CA LEU A 125 -1.81 -10.84 -2.26
C LEU A 125 -1.10 -11.01 -0.91
N VAL A 126 0.23 -10.90 -0.88
CA VAL A 126 1.00 -10.95 0.37
C VAL A 126 0.61 -9.82 1.32
N VAL A 127 0.41 -8.60 0.80
CA VAL A 127 -0.06 -7.46 1.62
C VAL A 127 -1.41 -7.78 2.25
N VAL A 128 -2.36 -8.35 1.50
CA VAL A 128 -3.67 -8.76 2.02
C VAL A 128 -3.54 -9.82 3.10
N ILE A 129 -2.76 -10.88 2.86
CA ILE A 129 -2.54 -11.96 3.83
C ILE A 129 -1.88 -11.39 5.10
N SER A 130 -0.86 -10.57 4.95
CA SER A 130 -0.17 -9.90 6.06
C SER A 130 -1.11 -9.01 6.87
N ALA A 131 -2.00 -8.26 6.22
CA ALA A 131 -3.01 -7.45 6.90
C ALA A 131 -4.01 -8.31 7.69
N ILE A 132 -4.45 -9.44 7.15
CA ILE A 132 -5.31 -10.40 7.86
C ILE A 132 -4.58 -10.97 9.08
N ILE A 133 -3.32 -11.37 8.93
CA ILE A 133 -2.50 -11.88 10.05
C ILE A 133 -2.37 -10.81 11.14
N ALA A 134 -2.01 -9.57 10.78
CA ALA A 134 -1.90 -8.47 11.73
C ALA A 134 -3.23 -8.19 12.43
N ARG A 135 -4.34 -8.25 11.70
CA ARG A 135 -5.69 -8.07 12.26
C ARG A 135 -6.06 -9.15 13.25
N VAL A 136 -5.72 -10.41 12.97
CA VAL A 136 -5.99 -11.55 13.88
C VAL A 136 -5.06 -11.49 15.10
N ALA A 137 -3.78 -11.18 14.91
CA ALA A 137 -2.79 -11.15 15.97
C ALA A 137 -2.99 -9.98 16.95
N PHE A 138 -3.33 -8.80 16.44
CA PHE A 138 -3.36 -7.56 17.25
C PHE A 138 -4.77 -6.98 17.44
N GLY A 139 -5.75 -7.38 16.62
CA GLY A 139 -7.14 -6.93 16.76
C GLY A 139 -7.88 -7.57 17.95
N ARG A 140 -8.92 -6.89 18.44
CA ARG A 140 -9.77 -7.38 19.55
C ARG A 140 -11.11 -7.98 19.10
N THR A 141 -11.50 -7.73 17.86
CA THR A 141 -12.88 -7.94 17.38
C THR A 141 -12.96 -8.85 16.15
N GLY A 142 -11.94 -9.68 15.95
CA GLY A 142 -11.83 -10.56 14.77
C GLY A 142 -11.57 -9.81 13.45
N VAL A 143 -11.60 -10.58 12.35
CA VAL A 143 -11.25 -10.11 10.99
C VAL A 143 -12.18 -8.97 10.55
N PHE A 144 -13.49 -9.16 10.68
CA PHE A 144 -14.48 -8.18 10.24
C PHE A 144 -14.70 -7.02 11.23
N GLY A 145 -14.27 -7.17 12.48
CA GLY A 145 -14.53 -6.16 13.50
C GLY A 145 -15.97 -6.06 13.99
N SER A 146 -16.16 -5.27 15.05
CA SER A 146 -17.47 -4.95 15.63
C SER A 146 -18.07 -3.69 15.01
N LEU A 147 -19.40 -3.64 14.94
CA LEU A 147 -20.15 -2.45 14.53
C LEU A 147 -20.79 -1.79 15.75
N ASP A 148 -20.61 -0.47 15.87
CA ASP A 148 -21.44 0.35 16.75
C ASP A 148 -22.89 0.39 16.27
N ALA A 149 -23.79 0.96 17.09
CA ALA A 149 -25.22 0.98 16.80
C ALA A 149 -25.54 1.74 15.51
N ASP A 150 -24.83 2.84 15.26
CA ASP A 150 -24.98 3.67 14.07
C ASP A 150 -24.57 2.92 12.79
N ALA A 151 -23.39 2.29 12.79
CA ALA A 151 -22.89 1.49 11.68
C ALA A 151 -23.75 0.25 11.39
N ARG A 152 -24.42 -0.32 12.41
CA ARG A 152 -25.41 -1.40 12.18
C ARG A 152 -26.64 -0.89 11.42
N GLY A 153 -27.10 0.33 11.72
CA GLY A 153 -28.23 0.96 11.04
C GLY A 153 -27.92 1.32 9.59
N ARG A 154 -26.71 1.82 9.32
CA ARG A 154 -26.26 2.19 7.95
C ARG A 154 -25.80 1.01 7.10
N GLY A 155 -25.43 -0.10 7.73
CA GLY A 155 -24.86 -1.29 7.07
C GLY A 155 -23.33 -1.30 7.07
N ARG A 156 -22.74 -2.49 7.20
CA ARG A 156 -21.29 -2.71 7.41
C ARG A 156 -20.37 -2.06 6.38
N PHE A 157 -20.84 -1.93 5.14
CA PHE A 157 -20.07 -1.40 4.01
C PHE A 157 -20.45 0.04 3.67
N SER A 158 -21.27 0.68 4.50
CA SER A 158 -21.56 2.11 4.42
C SER A 158 -20.63 2.85 5.37
N THR A 159 -19.75 3.67 4.82
CA THR A 159 -18.80 4.49 5.58
C THR A 159 -19.55 5.57 6.36
N GLY A 160 -19.09 5.85 7.58
CA GLY A 160 -19.66 6.89 8.45
C GLY A 160 -18.69 8.06 8.59
N GLU A 161 -19.19 9.20 9.06
CA GLU A 161 -18.35 10.38 9.28
C GLU A 161 -17.15 10.05 10.19
N GLY A 162 -15.97 10.55 9.81
CA GLY A 162 -14.73 10.39 10.58
C GLY A 162 -14.00 9.05 10.42
N ARG A 163 -14.51 8.08 9.65
CA ARG A 163 -13.84 6.78 9.39
C ARG A 163 -13.34 6.60 7.97
N VAL A 164 -13.09 7.72 7.29
CA VAL A 164 -12.81 7.76 5.84
C VAL A 164 -11.68 8.74 5.59
N TRP A 165 -10.68 8.34 4.83
CA TRP A 165 -9.57 9.22 4.47
C TRP A 165 -10.02 10.41 3.62
N LEU A 166 -10.89 10.17 2.64
CA LEU A 166 -11.37 11.18 1.69
C LEU A 166 -12.91 11.10 1.56
N ALA A 167 -13.62 11.61 2.57
CA ALA A 167 -15.10 11.60 2.58
C ALA A 167 -15.71 12.23 1.30
N TYR A 168 -15.04 13.25 0.73
CA TYR A 168 -15.48 13.89 -0.50
C TYR A 168 -15.23 13.06 -1.78
N GLN A 169 -14.66 11.85 -1.70
CA GLN A 169 -14.44 10.93 -2.83
C GLN A 169 -15.05 9.54 -2.61
N GLU A 170 -15.76 9.31 -1.50
CA GLU A 170 -16.26 7.97 -1.14
C GLU A 170 -17.48 7.53 -1.97
N GLY A 171 -18.23 8.49 -2.53
CA GLY A 171 -19.46 8.21 -3.26
C GLY A 171 -19.20 7.38 -4.51
N PHE A 172 -19.99 6.32 -4.73
CA PHE A 172 -19.81 5.37 -5.83
C PHE A 172 -19.65 6.06 -7.19
N LEU A 173 -20.51 7.02 -7.52
CA LEU A 173 -20.44 7.74 -8.80
C LEU A 173 -19.12 8.50 -8.94
N GLN A 174 -18.71 9.22 -7.89
CA GLN A 174 -17.48 10.00 -7.93
C GLN A 174 -16.24 9.11 -8.01
N ALA A 175 -16.17 8.06 -7.18
CA ALA A 175 -15.09 7.07 -7.23
C ALA A 175 -15.03 6.39 -8.61
N SER A 176 -16.19 6.05 -9.20
CA SER A 176 -16.26 5.45 -10.54
C SER A 176 -15.76 6.40 -11.62
N VAL A 177 -16.16 7.68 -11.59
CA VAL A 177 -15.73 8.67 -12.59
C VAL A 177 -14.23 8.93 -12.48
N VAL A 178 -13.70 9.11 -11.26
CA VAL A 178 -12.26 9.29 -11.04
C VAL A 178 -11.48 8.04 -11.47
N GLY A 179 -11.97 6.85 -11.11
CA GLY A 179 -11.35 5.57 -11.47
C GLY A 179 -11.34 5.32 -12.98
N LEU A 180 -12.45 5.57 -13.67
CA LEU A 180 -12.53 5.45 -15.12
C LEU A 180 -11.60 6.45 -15.82
N GLY A 181 -11.60 7.72 -15.38
CA GLY A 181 -10.71 8.74 -15.95
C GLY A 181 -9.24 8.38 -15.78
N ALA A 182 -8.83 8.01 -14.56
CA ALA A 182 -7.46 7.57 -14.29
C ALA A 182 -7.09 6.30 -15.05
N GLY A 183 -8.02 5.34 -15.15
CA GLY A 183 -7.83 4.08 -15.87
C GLY A 183 -7.65 4.28 -17.37
N ILE A 184 -8.45 5.13 -18.00
CA ILE A 184 -8.32 5.47 -19.43
C ILE A 184 -6.96 6.15 -19.69
N LEU A 185 -6.58 7.11 -18.85
CA LEU A 185 -5.29 7.79 -18.99
C LEU A 185 -4.11 6.82 -18.81
N ALA A 186 -4.18 5.92 -17.83
CA ALA A 186 -3.17 4.89 -17.62
C ALA A 186 -3.08 3.95 -18.84
N ALA A 187 -4.21 3.47 -19.35
CA ALA A 187 -4.26 2.60 -20.52
C ALA A 187 -3.70 3.28 -21.79
N TRP A 188 -4.09 4.54 -22.04
CA TRP A 188 -3.53 5.31 -23.15
C TRP A 188 -2.02 5.48 -23.01
N SER A 189 -1.53 5.89 -21.84
CA SER A 189 -0.09 6.08 -21.61
C SER A 189 0.71 4.79 -21.81
N ALA A 190 0.17 3.64 -21.39
CA ALA A 190 0.81 2.35 -21.60
C ALA A 190 0.85 1.97 -23.08
N ALA A 191 -0.24 2.24 -23.83
CA ALA A 191 -0.29 1.98 -25.26
C ALA A 191 0.73 2.82 -26.05
N GLU A 192 0.90 4.10 -25.71
CA GLU A 192 1.91 4.97 -26.35
C GLU A 192 3.34 4.50 -26.08
N ILE A 193 3.65 4.08 -24.84
CA ILE A 193 4.98 3.55 -24.49
C ILE A 193 5.27 2.25 -25.28
N LEU A 194 4.27 1.37 -25.37
CA LEU A 194 4.38 0.09 -26.09
C LEU A 194 4.48 0.27 -27.61
N ALA A 195 3.89 1.34 -28.16
CA ALA A 195 4.03 1.67 -29.58
C ALA A 195 5.48 2.04 -29.95
N VAL A 196 6.28 2.53 -29.00
CA VAL A 196 7.71 2.79 -29.19
C VAL A 196 8.51 1.50 -29.17
N ASN A 197 8.30 0.66 -28.15
CA ASN A 197 8.93 -0.66 -28.05
C ASN A 197 8.04 -1.63 -27.23
N PRO A 198 7.61 -2.76 -27.80
CA PRO A 198 6.85 -3.79 -27.08
C PRO A 198 7.54 -4.35 -25.83
N ASP A 199 8.88 -4.36 -25.81
CA ASP A 199 9.67 -4.85 -24.67
C ASP A 199 9.53 -3.96 -23.43
N TYR A 200 8.96 -2.75 -23.56
CA TYR A 200 8.69 -1.85 -22.45
C TYR A 200 7.44 -2.20 -21.64
N LEU A 201 6.76 -3.30 -21.97
CA LEU A 201 5.59 -3.80 -21.23
C LEU A 201 5.77 -3.78 -19.71
N PRO A 202 6.90 -4.24 -19.12
CA PRO A 202 7.07 -4.24 -17.68
C PRO A 202 7.03 -2.83 -17.04
N PHE A 203 7.37 -1.79 -17.80
CA PHE A 203 7.40 -0.41 -17.32
C PHE A 203 6.08 0.32 -17.64
N ALA A 204 5.53 0.08 -18.83
CA ALA A 204 4.35 0.77 -19.36
C ALA A 204 3.12 0.61 -18.45
N VAL A 205 2.86 -0.61 -17.98
CA VAL A 205 1.68 -0.93 -17.16
C VAL A 205 1.74 -0.34 -15.75
N LEU A 206 2.93 0.02 -15.28
CA LEU A 206 3.15 0.53 -13.93
C LEU A 206 3.05 2.05 -13.80
N LEU A 207 3.01 2.78 -14.92
CA LEU A 207 3.05 4.25 -14.86
C LEU A 207 1.88 4.81 -14.04
N GLY A 208 0.66 4.32 -14.28
CA GLY A 208 -0.52 4.69 -13.50
C GLY A 208 -0.40 4.34 -12.01
N TYR A 209 0.17 3.18 -11.69
CA TYR A 209 0.47 2.79 -10.30
C TYR A 209 1.47 3.74 -9.65
N GLY A 210 2.59 4.05 -10.30
CA GLY A 210 3.63 4.93 -9.78
C GLY A 210 3.10 6.35 -9.51
N ILE A 211 2.32 6.90 -10.45
CA ILE A 211 1.68 8.22 -10.30
C ILE A 211 0.68 8.21 -9.13
N SER A 212 -0.21 7.23 -9.08
CA SER A 212 -1.23 7.15 -8.03
C SER A 212 -0.63 6.95 -6.63
N ALA A 213 0.37 6.06 -6.48
CA ALA A 213 1.07 5.84 -5.22
C ALA A 213 1.82 7.10 -4.75
N THR A 214 2.47 7.83 -5.68
CA THR A 214 3.17 9.08 -5.36
C THR A 214 2.19 10.19 -4.98
N ALA A 215 1.05 10.30 -5.66
CA ALA A 215 0.03 11.32 -5.41
C ALA A 215 -0.58 11.24 -4.00
N LEU A 216 -0.45 10.12 -3.29
CA LEU A 216 -0.87 10.01 -1.90
C LEU A 216 -0.14 10.99 -0.97
N ILE A 217 1.00 11.55 -1.39
CA ILE A 217 1.67 12.64 -0.66
C ILE A 217 0.73 13.82 -0.43
N PHE A 218 -0.13 14.16 -1.39
CA PHE A 218 -1.09 15.25 -1.26
C PHE A 218 -2.22 14.91 -0.28
N CYS A 219 -2.58 13.64 -0.16
CA CYS A 219 -3.55 13.17 0.83
C CYS A 219 -2.96 13.12 2.24
N SER A 220 -1.66 12.85 2.37
CA SER A 220 -0.95 12.79 3.65
C SER A 220 -0.85 14.16 4.35
N SER A 221 -0.86 15.25 3.58
CA SER A 221 -0.94 16.63 4.09
C SER A 221 -2.36 17.05 4.44
N ALA A 222 -3.37 16.54 3.73
CA ALA A 222 -4.77 16.91 3.93
C ALA A 222 -5.38 16.32 5.21
N SER A 223 -4.99 15.11 5.59
CA SER A 223 -5.48 14.46 6.82
C SER A 223 -5.05 15.18 8.12
N ARG A 224 -3.90 15.86 8.11
CA ARG A 224 -3.46 16.72 9.24
C ARG A 224 -4.27 18.01 9.37
N CYS A 225 -4.96 18.45 8.31
CA CYS A 225 -5.72 19.70 8.32
C CYS A 225 -7.07 19.56 9.05
N ARG A 226 -7.62 18.33 9.18
CA ARG A 226 -8.87 18.08 9.91
C ARG A 226 -8.69 17.80 11.41
N LEU A 227 -7.52 17.37 11.85
CA LEU A 227 -7.26 17.03 13.27
C LEU A 227 -6.98 18.26 14.16
N ARG A 228 -7.06 19.48 13.63
CA ARG A 228 -6.87 20.73 14.41
C ARG A 228 -8.09 21.66 14.46
N THR A 229 -9.23 21.20 13.97
CA THR A 229 -10.50 21.90 14.13
C THR A 229 -11.48 20.96 14.80
N ILE A 230 -11.39 20.84 16.12
CA ILE A 230 -12.42 21.02 17.16
C ILE A 230 -11.68 21.16 18.49
#